data_AF-A0A1W1BRD5-F1
#
_entry.id   AF-A0A1W1BRD5-F1
#
_cell.length_a   1.000
_cell.length_b   1.000
_cell.length_c   1.000
_cell.angle_alpha   90.00
_cell.angle_beta   90.00
_cell.angle_gamma   90.00
#
_symmetry.space_group_name_H-M   'P 1'
#
loop_
_entity.id
_entity.type
_entity.pdbx_description
1 polymer ?
#
loop_
_entity_poly.entity_id
_entity_poly.type
_entity_poly.pdbx_seq_one_letter_code
_entity_poly.pdbx_strand_id
1 'polypeptide(L)' 'MQTPTKEELLSDIEALLKYDESDKKTIDPSLLKYLEIEALISTKKSLLSRVGKLSDADIEWLEQFKKYE' A
#
# COMPACT_ATOMS: atom_id res chain seq x y z
N MET A 1 -16.86 -0.81 10.53
CA MET A 1 -15.41 -0.64 10.74
C MET A 1 -14.77 -1.98 10.47
N GLN A 2 -14.30 -2.22 9.24
CA GLN A 2 -13.46 -3.39 8.95
C GLN A 2 -12.03 -2.97 9.22
N THR A 3 -11.42 -3.50 10.28
CA THR A 3 -9.97 -3.39 10.49
C THR A 3 -9.28 -4.18 9.37
N PRO A 4 -8.50 -3.53 8.49
CA PRO A 4 -7.79 -4.23 7.43
C PRO A 4 -6.81 -5.22 8.06
N THR A 5 -6.77 -6.45 7.55
CA THR A 5 -5.81 -7.45 8.01
C THR A 5 -4.42 -7.14 7.48
N LYS A 6 -3.39 -7.69 8.12
CA LYS A 6 -2.00 -7.49 7.68
C LYS A 6 -1.80 -7.93 6.23
N GLU A 7 -2.49 -8.99 5.81
CA GLU A 7 -2.45 -9.54 4.45
C GLU A 7 -3.03 -8.58 3.41
N GLU A 8 -4.17 -7.94 3.71
CA GLU A 8 -4.75 -6.91 2.84
C GLU A 8 -3.81 -5.71 2.73
N LEU A 9 -3.30 -5.21 3.86
CA LEU A 9 -2.35 -4.11 3.87
C LEU A 9 -1.10 -4.42 3.05
N LEU A 10 -0.60 -5.66 3.12
CA LEU A 10 0.58 -6.04 2.37
C LEU A 10 0.31 -6.13 0.87
N SER A 11 -0.84 -6.68 0.48
CA SER A 11 -1.27 -6.69 -0.92
C SER A 11 -1.42 -5.27 -1.47
N ASP A 12 -1.97 -4.35 -0.66
CA ASP A 12 -2.07 -2.94 -1.03
C ASP A 12 -0.70 -2.29 -1.22
N ILE A 13 0.22 -2.50 -0.27
CA ILE A 13 1.59 -1.97 -0.33
C ILE A 13 2.32 -2.55 -1.54
N GLU A 14 2.15 -3.84 -1.84
CA GLU A 14 2.78 -4.47 -3.00
C GLU A 14 2.21 -3.92 -4.32
N ALA A 15 0.89 -3.67 -4.39
CA ALA A 15 0.27 -3.04 -5.54
C ALA A 15 0.78 -1.60 -5.74
N LEU A 16 0.92 -0.84 -4.65
CA LEU A 16 1.52 0.51 -4.63
C LEU A 16 2.98 0.52 -5.06
N LEU A 17 3.77 -0.49 -4.67
CA LEU A 17 5.15 -0.64 -5.08
C LEU A 17 5.28 -1.03 -6.55
N LYS A 18 4.43 -1.94 -7.04
CA LYS A 18 4.41 -2.36 -8.45
C LYS A 18 4.03 -1.24 -9.41
N TYR A 19 3.22 -0.28 -8.95
CA TYR A 19 2.86 0.89 -9.74
C TYR A 19 4.09 1.72 -10.11
N ASP A 20 5.03 1.87 -9.18
CA ASP A 20 6.34 2.45 -9.48
C ASP A 20 7.17 1.36 -10.21
N GLU A 21 7.04 1.29 -11.55
CA GLU A 21 7.75 0.32 -12.43
C GLU A 21 9.26 0.20 -12.16
N SER A 22 9.84 1.14 -11.41
CA SER A 22 11.23 1.16 -10.95
C SER A 22 11.56 0.08 -9.92
N ASP A 23 10.57 -0.43 -9.18
CA ASP A 23 10.83 -1.19 -7.95
C ASP A 23 9.99 -2.47 -7.90
N LYS A 24 10.48 -3.53 -8.57
CA LYS A 24 10.02 -4.92 -8.37
C LYS A 24 10.37 -5.43 -6.97
N LYS A 25 10.05 -4.68 -5.91
CA LYS A 25 10.20 -5.14 -4.53
C LYS A 25 8.95 -5.90 -4.14
N THR A 26 9.04 -7.21 -4.23
CA THR A 26 8.11 -8.12 -3.58
C THR A 26 8.34 -8.04 -2.08
N ILE A 27 7.30 -7.79 -1.31
CA ILE A 27 7.41 -7.74 0.14
C ILE A 27 7.45 -9.19 0.62
N ASP A 28 8.47 -9.55 1.39
CA ASP A 28 8.56 -10.90 1.92
C ASP A 28 7.45 -11.12 2.96
N PRO A 29 6.51 -12.06 2.74
CA PRO A 29 5.39 -12.29 3.65
C PRO A 29 5.86 -12.77 5.02
N SER A 30 7.10 -13.28 5.14
CA SER A 30 7.70 -13.64 6.43
C SER A 30 7.84 -12.42 7.35
N LEU A 31 7.94 -11.21 6.79
CA LEU A 31 8.02 -9.96 7.54
C LEU A 31 6.69 -9.62 8.24
N LEU A 32 5.54 -10.15 7.79
CA LEU A 32 4.23 -9.96 8.44
C LEU A 32 4.22 -10.33 9.91
N LYS A 33 5.00 -11.37 10.26
CA LYS A 33 5.10 -11.88 11.63
C LYS A 33 5.78 -10.87 12.55
N TYR A 34 6.63 -10.02 11.99
CA TYR A 34 7.42 -9.02 12.70
C TYR A 34 6.87 -7.60 12.50
N LEU A 35 6.06 -7.38 11.46
CA LEU A 35 5.44 -6.10 11.15
C LEU A 35 4.14 -5.91 11.93
N GLU A 36 4.04 -4.78 12.60
CA GLU A 36 2.83 -4.34 13.26
C GLU A 36 1.82 -3.80 12.23
N ILE A 37 0.52 -3.94 12.54
CA ILE A 37 -0.54 -3.39 11.69
C ILE A 37 -0.35 -1.89 11.50
N GLU A 38 0.04 -1.18 12.55
CA GLU A 38 0.32 0.27 12.51
C GLU A 38 1.48 0.61 11.56
N ALA A 39 2.54 -0.21 11.57
CA ALA A 39 3.67 -0.04 10.66
C ALA A 39 3.22 -0.21 9.20
N LEU A 40 2.44 -1.26 8.91
CA LEU A 40 1.88 -1.51 7.58
C LEU A 40 0.97 -0.36 7.12
N ILE A 41 0.09 0.14 7.98
CA ILE A 41 -0.77 1.29 7.69
C ILE A 41 0.08 2.54 7.37
N SER A 42 1.13 2.79 8.15
CA SER A 42 2.04 3.93 7.93
C SER A 42 2.81 3.81 6.61
N THR A 43 3.30 2.61 6.28
CA THR A 43 3.95 2.32 4.99
C THR A 43 2.99 2.52 3.83
N LYS A 44 1.77 1.97 3.91
CA LYS A 44 0.70 2.17 2.91
C LYS A 44 0.42 3.66 2.69
N LYS A 45 0.24 4.44 3.77
CA LYS A 45 0.03 5.89 3.69
C LYS A 45 1.19 6.63 3.01
N SER A 46 2.43 6.29 3.37
CA SER A 46 3.61 6.93 2.75
C SER A 46 3.67 6.65 1.25
N LEU A 47 3.37 5.43 0.83
CA LEU A 47 3.32 5.05 -0.59
C LEU A 47 2.17 5.75 -1.31
N LEU A 48 0.95 5.71 -0.77
CA LEU A 48 -0.19 6.44 -1.32
C LEU A 48 0.10 7.94 -1.49
N SER A 49 0.77 8.56 -0.52
CA SER A 49 1.15 9.97 -0.62
C SER A 49 2.25 10.22 -1.65
N ARG A 50 3.05 9.21 -1.99
CA ARG A 50 4.09 9.28 -3.01
C ARG A 50 3.48 9.18 -4.41
N VAL A 51 2.62 8.17 -4.60
CA VAL A 51 1.85 7.91 -5.83
C VAL A 51 0.90 9.06 -6.13
N GLY A 52 0.17 9.57 -5.14
CA GLY A 52 -0.76 10.70 -5.32
C GLY A 52 -0.11 12.05 -5.62
N LYS A 53 1.23 12.15 -5.54
CA LYS A 53 1.97 13.33 -6.00
C LYS A 53 2.47 13.21 -7.44
N LEU A 54 2.40 12.02 -8.06
CA LEU A 54 3.07 11.74 -9.32
C LEU A 54 2.27 12.14 -10.56
N SER A 55 0.93 12.08 -10.56
CA SER A 55 0.11 12.60 -11.68
C SER A 55 -1.42 12.51 -11.42
N ASP A 56 -2.23 13.25 -12.17
CA ASP A 56 -3.70 13.13 -12.17
C ASP A 56 -4.20 11.72 -12.57
N ALA A 57 -3.41 10.96 -13.35
CA ALA A 57 -3.71 9.56 -13.72
C ALA A 57 -3.62 8.60 -12.52
N ASP A 58 -2.81 8.94 -11.52
CA ASP A 58 -2.68 8.19 -10.27
C ASP A 58 -3.96 8.27 -9.43
N ILE A 59 -4.74 9.35 -9.58
CA ILE A 59 -5.94 9.58 -8.77
C ILE A 59 -6.93 8.43 -8.97
N GLU A 60 -7.25 8.07 -10.21
CA GLU A 60 -8.18 6.98 -10.55
C GLU A 60 -7.71 5.62 -10.00
N TRP A 61 -6.40 5.39 -10.02
CA TRP A 61 -5.80 4.17 -9.48
C TRP A 61 -5.83 4.16 -7.94
N LEU A 62 -5.58 5.30 -7.29
CA LEU A 62 -5.65 5.47 -5.83
C LEU A 62 -7.08 5.41 -5.28
N GLU A 63 -8.09 5.71 -6.10
CA GLU A 63 -9.50 5.58 -5.70
C GLU A 63 -9.87 4.13 -5.34
N GLN A 64 -9.18 3.13 -5.93
CA GLN A 64 -9.37 1.73 -5.57
C GLN A 64 -8.93 1.44 -4.12
N PHE A 65 -7.94 2.18 -3.62
CA PHE A 65 -7.37 2.04 -2.27
C PHE A 65 -8.09 2.89 -1.23
N LYS A 66 -8.79 3.95 -1.66
CA LYS A 66 -9.56 4.87 -0.80
C LYS A 66 -10.85 4.26 -0.21
N LYS A 67 -11.25 3.04 -0.61
CA LYS A 67 -12.48 2.38 -0.14
C LYS A 67 -12.50 1.98 1.34
N TYR A 68 -11.43 2.22 2.10
CA TYR A 68 -11.29 1.79 3.48
C TYR A 68 -11.32 2.95 4.48
N GLU A 69 -12.33 3.82 4.38
CA GLU A 69 -12.66 4.82 5.43
C GLU A 69 -13.78 4.31 6.36
#